data_AF-A0A7J5EUQ5-F1
#
_entry.id   AF-A0A7J5EUQ5-F1
#
_cell.length_a   1.000
_cell.length_b   1.000
_cell.length_c   1.000
_cell.angle_alpha   90.00
_cell.angle_beta   90.00
_cell.angle_gamma   90.00
#
_symmetry.space_group_name_H-M   'P 1'
#
loop_
_entity.id
_entity.type
_entity.pdbx_description
1 polymer ?
#
loop_
_entity_poly.entity_id
_entity_poly.type
_entity_poly.pdbx_seq_one_letter_code
_entity_poly.pdbx_strand_id
1 'polypeptide(L)'
;MCEVIETHMSWVFLTERHAFKLKKPVSLPFVDYRTVERRRQSCENELRLGRRLAASVYEAVVPLVASPAGGLAVGGAGEVTDWLVVMRRLPEDRMLPQMLVRGAATR
;
A
#
# COMPACT_ATOMS: atom_id res chain seq x y z
N MET A 1 -6.73 1.89 -16.99
CA MET A 1 -7.78 2.21 -15.99
C MET A 1 -7.30 1.71 -14.64
N CYS A 2 -7.44 2.50 -13.58
CA CYS A 2 -7.05 2.11 -12.22
C CYS A 2 -8.30 1.70 -11.45
N GLU A 3 -8.26 0.57 -10.76
CA GLU A 3 -9.31 0.17 -9.82
C GLU A 3 -8.95 0.70 -8.43
N VAL A 4 -9.97 1.09 -7.65
CA VAL A 4 -9.79 1.58 -6.28
C VAL A 4 -10.58 0.71 -5.32
N ILE A 5 -9.87 0.13 -4.36
CA ILE A 5 -10.46 -0.61 -3.25
C ILE A 5 -10.33 0.22 -2.00
N GLU A 6 -11.46 0.47 -1.35
CA GLU A 6 -11.51 1.20 -0.10
C GLU A 6 -11.72 0.24 1.07
N THR A 7 -10.91 0.42 2.13
CA THR A 7 -11.06 -0.28 3.41
C THR A 7 -11.30 0.75 4.51
N HIS A 8 -11.57 0.28 5.73
CA HIS A 8 -11.70 1.17 6.89
C HIS A 8 -10.46 2.05 7.14
N MET A 9 -9.26 1.56 6.82
CA MET A 9 -7.99 2.23 7.16
C MET A 9 -7.17 2.70 5.96
N SER A 10 -7.51 2.28 4.74
CA SER A 10 -6.66 2.52 3.58
C SER A 10 -7.45 2.55 2.28
N TRP A 11 -6.93 3.28 1.31
CA TRP A 11 -7.24 3.12 -0.10
C TRP A 11 -6.16 2.28 -0.76
N VAL A 12 -6.55 1.38 -1.65
CA VAL A 12 -5.66 0.58 -2.48
C VAL A 12 -5.95 0.85 -3.94
N PHE A 13 -4.96 1.35 -4.65
CA PHE A 13 -5.03 1.66 -6.08
C PHE A 13 -4.38 0.53 -6.86
N LEU A 14 -5.17 -0.20 -7.64
CA LEU A 14 -4.70 -1.31 -8.47
C LEU A 14 -4.48 -0.83 -9.91
N THR A 15 -3.22 -0.80 -10.29
CA THR A 15 -2.79 -0.58 -11.68
C THR A 15 -2.60 -1.91 -12.40
N GLU A 16 -2.10 -1.89 -13.63
CA GLU A 16 -1.82 -3.12 -14.37
C GLU A 16 -0.80 -4.02 -13.65
N ARG A 17 0.26 -3.43 -13.07
CA ARG A 17 1.41 -4.19 -12.51
C ARG A 17 1.58 -4.01 -11.01
N HIS A 18 1.09 -2.93 -10.44
CA HIS A 18 1.31 -2.57 -9.03
C HIS A 18 -0.01 -2.31 -8.30
N ALA A 19 0.02 -2.59 -6.99
CA ALA A 19 -0.94 -2.12 -6.02
C ALA A 19 -0.27 -1.06 -5.13
N PHE A 20 -0.88 0.12 -5.03
CA PHE A 20 -0.41 1.19 -4.16
C PHE A 20 -1.36 1.33 -2.99
N LYS A 21 -0.85 1.25 -1.76
CA LYS A 21 -1.67 1.39 -0.55
C LYS A 21 -1.39 2.71 0.16
N LEU A 22 -2.42 3.54 0.28
CA LEU A 22 -2.43 4.80 1.01
C LEU A 22 -3.23 4.63 2.30
N LYS A 23 -2.65 4.99 3.45
CA LYS A 23 -3.36 4.93 4.73
C LYS A 23 -4.19 6.19 4.93
N LYS A 24 -5.42 6.01 5.41
CA LYS A 24 -6.31 7.12 5.75
C LYS A 24 -5.85 7.80 7.04
N PRO A 25 -6.09 9.11 7.21
CA PRO A 25 -5.72 9.85 8.42
C PRO A 25 -6.69 9.57 9.59
N VAL A 26 -6.78 8.31 10.01
CA VAL A 26 -7.72 7.85 11.04
C VAL A 26 -7.03 7.55 12.37
N SER A 27 -7.80 7.58 13.45
CA SER A 27 -7.41 7.04 14.75
C SER A 27 -8.47 6.04 15.19
N LEU A 28 -8.07 4.79 15.38
CA LEU A 28 -8.90 3.68 15.82
C LEU A 28 -8.29 3.10 17.13
N PRO A 29 -9.02 2.27 17.89
CA PRO A 29 -8.54 1.76 19.18
C PRO A 29 -7.17 1.06 19.15
N PHE A 30 -6.76 0.53 18.00
CA PHE A 30 -5.52 -0.23 17.82
C PHE A 30 -4.51 0.45 16.88
N VAL A 31 -4.84 1.62 16.34
CA VAL A 31 -3.94 2.30 15.38
C VAL A 31 -4.15 3.81 15.34
N ASP A 32 -3.05 4.55 15.17
CA ASP A 32 -3.07 6.00 15.02
C ASP A 32 -2.29 6.41 13.76
N TYR A 33 -3.04 6.87 12.75
CA TYR A 33 -2.53 7.30 11.44
C TYR A 33 -2.77 8.79 11.21
N ARG A 34 -2.99 9.60 12.26
CA ARG A 34 -3.36 11.02 12.08
C ARG A 34 -2.25 11.86 11.44
N THR A 35 -0.98 11.57 11.75
CA THR A 35 0.16 12.32 11.20
C THR A 35 0.80 11.58 10.01
N VAL A 36 1.36 12.34 9.08
CA VAL A 36 2.14 11.81 7.94
C VAL A 36 3.27 10.90 8.44
N GLU A 37 3.97 11.31 9.51
CA GLU A 37 5.06 10.53 10.12
C GLU A 37 4.58 9.17 10.66
N ARG A 38 3.41 9.12 11.30
CA ARG A 38 2.84 7.86 11.77
C ARG A 38 2.44 6.95 10.61
N ARG A 39 1.93 7.51 9.52
CA ARG A 39 1.63 6.75 8.31
C ARG A 39 2.90 6.22 7.65
N ARG A 40 3.96 7.03 7.58
CA ARG A 40 5.30 6.61 7.14
C ARG A 40 5.79 5.39 7.93
N GLN A 41 5.86 5.52 9.26
CA GLN A 41 6.35 4.46 10.13
C GLN A 41 5.52 3.17 9.98
N SER A 42 4.21 3.32 9.80
CA SER A 42 3.35 2.16 9.56
C SER A 42 3.55 1.53 8.19
N CYS A 43 3.80 2.32 7.14
CA CYS A 43 4.15 1.81 5.81
C CYS A 43 5.47 1.03 5.85
N GLU A 44 6.48 1.54 6.55
CA GLU A 44 7.78 0.85 6.72
C GLU A 44 7.62 -0.47 7.48
N ASN A 45 6.81 -0.48 8.56
CA ASN A 45 6.51 -1.69 9.30
C ASN A 45 5.75 -2.72 8.46
N GLU A 46 4.77 -2.28 7.68
CA GLU A 46 4.03 -3.12 6.74
C GLU A 46 4.96 -3.74 5.69
N LEU A 47 5.84 -2.94 5.07
CA LEU A 47 6.85 -3.45 4.13
C LEU A 47 7.77 -4.48 4.79
N ARG A 48 8.31 -4.16 5.97
CA ARG A 48 9.22 -5.04 6.71
C ARG A 48 8.57 -6.38 7.05
N LEU A 49 7.34 -6.36 7.58
CA LEU A 49 6.63 -7.57 7.96
C LEU A 49 6.14 -8.35 6.73
N GLY A 50 5.59 -7.66 5.74
CA GLY A 50 5.11 -8.26 4.50
C GLY A 50 6.19 -8.99 3.73
N ARG A 51 7.41 -8.43 3.64
CA ARG A 51 8.55 -9.08 2.98
C ARG A 51 8.97 -10.40 3.63
N ARG A 52 8.71 -10.61 4.93
CA ARG A 52 9.00 -11.89 5.59
C ARG A 52 8.15 -13.04 5.03
N LEU A 53 6.94 -12.73 4.53
CA LEU A 53 5.99 -13.71 4.01
C LEU A 53 5.95 -13.72 2.48
N ALA A 54 6.15 -12.56 1.85
CA ALA A 54 6.02 -12.39 0.40
C ALA A 54 7.00 -11.33 -0.12
N ALA A 55 8.30 -11.62 -0.04
CA ALA A 55 9.38 -10.71 -0.45
C ALA A 55 9.23 -10.18 -1.90
N SER A 56 8.71 -11.00 -2.81
CA SER A 56 8.48 -10.63 -4.21
C SER A 56 7.23 -9.78 -4.43
N VAL A 57 6.34 -9.67 -3.43
CA VAL A 57 5.11 -8.88 -3.49
C VAL A 57 5.32 -7.49 -2.90
N TYR A 58 6.03 -7.37 -1.78
CA TYR A 58 6.23 -6.09 -1.10
C TYR A 58 7.51 -5.39 -1.59
N GLU A 59 7.35 -4.40 -2.47
CA GLU A 59 8.45 -3.84 -3.25
C GLU A 59 9.09 -2.61 -2.59
N ALA A 60 8.32 -1.62 -2.12
CA ALA A 60 8.89 -0.40 -1.56
C ALA A 60 7.92 0.39 -0.67
N VAL A 61 8.46 1.38 0.05
CA VAL A 61 7.72 2.52 0.60
C VAL A 61 8.21 3.77 -0.13
N VAL A 62 7.29 4.53 -0.71
CA VAL A 62 7.61 5.71 -1.52
C VAL A 62 6.82 6.92 -1.04
N PRO A 63 7.39 8.14 -1.13
CA PRO A 63 6.66 9.34 -0.79
C PRO A 63 5.60 9.63 -1.86
N LEU A 64 4.45 10.14 -1.42
CA LEU A 64 3.49 10.84 -2.26
C LEU A 64 3.81 12.32 -2.13
N VAL A 65 4.17 12.97 -3.24
CA VAL A 65 4.63 14.36 -3.22
C VAL A 65 3.66 15.26 -3.97
N ALA A 66 3.49 16.49 -3.48
CA ALA A 66 2.85 17.55 -4.24
C ALA A 66 3.80 17.99 -5.37
N SER A 67 3.31 17.91 -6.61
CA SER A 67 4.07 18.36 -7.78
C SER A 67 4.01 19.89 -7.89
N PRO A 68 5.13 20.58 -8.19
CA PRO A 68 5.13 22.01 -8.48
C PRO A 68 4.21 22.39 -9.65
N ALA A 69 3.95 21.47 -10.58
CA ALA A 69 3.05 21.67 -11.72
C ALA A 69 1.56 21.44 -11.38
N GLY A 70 1.24 21.19 -10.10
CA GLY A 70 -0.09 20.78 -9.65
C GLY A 70 -0.27 19.26 -9.65
N GLY A 71 -1.14 18.78 -8.75
CA GLY A 71 -1.41 17.36 -8.57
C GLY A 71 -0.40 16.63 -7.67
N LEU A 72 -0.50 15.30 -7.68
CA LEU A 72 0.29 14.42 -6.82
C LEU A 72 1.15 13.49 -7.68
N ALA A 73 2.38 13.23 -7.23
CA ALA A 73 3.30 12.29 -7.85
C ALA A 73 3.73 11.20 -6.85
N VAL A 74 3.90 9.98 -7.36
CA VAL A 74 4.41 8.85 -6.59
C VAL A 74 5.93 8.80 -6.74
N GLY A 75 6.65 9.06 -5.66
CA GLY A 75 8.09 9.28 -5.68
C GLY A 75 8.48 10.66 -6.24
N GLY A 76 9.78 10.87 -6.45
CA GLY A 76 10.32 12.11 -7.01
C GLY A 76 10.64 13.18 -5.96
N ALA A 77 10.93 14.38 -6.45
CA ALA A 77 11.24 15.55 -5.62
C ALA A 77 10.00 16.41 -5.41
N GLY A 78 9.81 16.93 -4.19
CA GLY A 78 8.68 17.77 -3.83
C GLY A 78 8.39 17.72 -2.34
N GLU A 79 7.35 18.45 -1.91
CA GLU A 79 6.84 18.36 -0.54
C GLU A 79 6.11 17.02 -0.36
N VAL A 80 6.53 16.25 0.64
CA VAL A 80 5.92 14.95 0.95
C VAL A 80 4.58 15.18 1.64
N THR A 81 3.49 14.83 0.94
CA THR A 81 2.13 14.92 1.47
C THR A 81 1.70 13.63 2.18
N ASP A 82 2.21 12.47 1.77
CA ASP A 82 1.95 11.18 2.42
C ASP A 82 2.96 10.09 2.01
N TRP A 83 2.72 8.85 2.42
CA TRP A 83 3.54 7.67 2.07
C TRP A 83 2.70 6.51 1.56
N LEU A 84 3.20 5.83 0.54
CA LEU A 84 2.57 4.68 -0.09
C LEU A 84 3.40 3.42 0.14
N VAL A 85 2.72 2.30 0.42
CA VAL A 85 3.33 0.97 0.24
C VAL A 85 3.11 0.55 -1.21
N VAL A 86 4.19 0.22 -1.91
CA VAL A 86 4.17 -0.30 -3.27
C VAL A 86 4.28 -1.81 -3.21
N MET A 87 3.31 -2.48 -3.83
CA MET A 87 3.29 -3.92 -3.95
C MET A 87 3.14 -4.32 -5.42
N ARG A 88 3.67 -5.48 -5.78
CA ARG A 88 3.32 -6.13 -7.05
C ARG A 88 1.85 -6.52 -7.03
N ARG A 89 1.11 -6.21 -8.08
CA ARG A 89 -0.25 -6.72 -8.24
C ARG A 89 -0.18 -8.23 -8.45
N LEU A 90 -0.80 -8.98 -7.56
CA LEU A 90 -1.02 -10.41 -7.76
C LEU A 90 -2.18 -10.58 -8.75
N PRO A 91 -2.09 -11.54 -9.69
CA PRO A 91 -3.25 -11.92 -10.47
C PRO A 91 -4.32 -12.51 -9.53
N GLU A 92 -5.59 -12.34 -9.88
CA GLU A 92 -6.71 -12.63 -8.97
C GLU A 92 -6.69 -14.06 -8.43
N ASP A 93 -6.29 -15.01 -9.27
CA ASP A 93 -6.19 -16.43 -8.95
C ASP A 93 -5.09 -16.78 -7.94
N ARG A 94 -4.15 -15.85 -7.71
CA ARG A 94 -3.06 -15.93 -6.73
C ARG A 94 -3.36 -15.14 -5.46
N MET A 95 -4.55 -14.55 -5.34
CA MET A 95 -4.98 -13.94 -4.08
C MET A 95 -5.35 -15.01 -3.06
N LEU A 96 -5.05 -14.76 -1.78
CA LEU A 96 -5.24 -15.73 -0.71
C LEU A 96 -6.66 -16.33 -0.64
N PRO A 97 -7.76 -15.56 -0.79
CA PRO A 97 -9.10 -16.15 -0.81
C PRO A 97 -9.27 -17.20 -1.92
N GLN A 98 -8.77 -16.93 -3.12
CA GLN A 98 -8.83 -17.86 -4.25
C GLN A 98 -7.93 -19.07 -4.03
N MET A 99 -6.73 -18.87 -3.47
CA MET A 99 -5.81 -19.96 -3.13
C MET A 99 -6.38 -20.88 -2.03
N LEU A 100 -7.12 -20.32 -1.06
CA LEU A 100 -7.80 -21.08 -0.01
C LEU A 100 -8.92 -21.94 -0.59
N VAL A 101 -9.77 -21.37 -1.45
CA VAL A 101 -10.86 -22.11 -2.14
C VAL A 101 -10.29 -23.28 -2.96
N ARG A 102 -9.10 -23.11 -3.55
CA ARG A 102 -8.44 -24.13 -4.39
C ARG A 102 -7.56 -25.11 -3.61
N GLY A 103 -7.40 -24.95 -2.29
CA GLY A 103 -6.47 -25.77 -1.50
C GLY A 103 -4.99 -25.59 -1.86
N ALA A 104 -4.65 -24.49 -2.54
CA ALA A 104 -3.28 -24.17 -2.99
C ALA A 104 -2.53 -23.23 -2.05
N ALA A 105 -3.18 -22.78 -0.96
CA ALA A 105 -2.56 -21.94 0.06
C ALA A 105 -1.51 -22.75 0.83
N THR A 106 -0.28 -22.26 0.86
CA THR A 106 0.84 -22.85 1.62
C THR A 106 1.32 -21.84 2.66
N ARG A 107 1.93 -22.34 3.73
CA ARG A 107 2.39 -21.55 4.88
C ARG A 107 3.73 -20.89 4.61
#